data_AF-A0A1V9YE54-F1
#
_entry.id   AF-A0A1V9YE54-F1
#
_cell.length_a   1.000
_cell.length_b   1.000
_cell.length_c   1.000
_cell.angle_alpha   90.00
_cell.angle_beta   90.00
_cell.angle_gamma   90.00
#
_symmetry.space_group_name_H-M   'P 1'
#
loop_
_entity.id
_entity.type
_entity.pdbx_description
1 polymer ?
#
loop_
_entity_poly.entity_id
_entity_poly.type
_entity_poly.pdbx_seq_one_letter_code
_entity_poly.pdbx_strand_id
1 'polypeptide(L)'
;MTDRERRIVYEHLLESSHFGKLPLCAIDQAATLFGLHRNTHEIETAVRAVPHIKRQTLRSLAAAVGIPKTTLLRHKRDHAKFSYKSNWLRPRLTPTDMNTRLDFAMSFIRPGVGDRHSFCNMYNIVHVDEK
;
A
#
# COMPACT_ATOMS: atom_id res chain seq x y z
N MET A 1 19.65 -9.67 21.20
CA MET A 1 20.17 -8.80 22.26
C MET A 1 20.48 -9.65 23.49
N THR A 2 21.77 -9.93 23.70
CA THR A 2 22.28 -10.69 24.84
C THR A 2 22.24 -9.85 26.12
N ASP A 3 22.26 -10.47 27.30
CA ASP A 3 22.17 -9.76 28.59
C ASP A 3 23.25 -8.68 28.75
N ARG A 4 24.47 -8.98 28.29
CA ARG A 4 25.60 -8.06 28.29
C ARG A 4 25.35 -6.82 27.42
N GLU A 5 24.78 -7.01 26.22
CA GLU A 5 24.41 -5.89 25.34
C GLU A 5 23.34 -5.01 25.98
N ARG A 6 22.36 -5.62 26.67
CA ARG A 6 21.34 -4.84 27.40
C ARG A 6 21.96 -3.96 28.47
N ARG A 7 22.93 -4.50 29.20
CA ARG A 7 23.63 -3.76 30.25
C ARG A 7 24.37 -2.56 29.69
N ILE A 8 25.10 -2.71 28.58
CA ILE A 8 25.82 -1.60 27.94
C ILE A 8 24.86 -0.46 27.53
N VAL A 9 23.70 -0.79 26.96
CA VAL A 9 22.68 0.21 26.58
C VAL A 9 22.14 0.92 27.83
N TYR A 10 21.90 0.18 28.91
CA TYR A 10 21.43 0.73 30.18
C TYR A 10 22.44 1.72 30.79
N GLU A 11 23.73 1.35 30.85
CA GLU A 11 24.77 2.23 31.38
C GLU A 11 24.88 3.52 30.55
N HIS A 12 24.83 3.43 29.22
CA HIS A 12 24.87 4.61 28.35
C HIS A 12 23.68 5.57 28.55
N LEU A 13 22.48 5.03 28.74
CA LEU A 13 21.30 5.84 29.07
C LEU A 13 21.43 6.48 30.46
N LEU A 14 22.00 5.75 31.42
CA LEU A 14 22.21 6.25 32.77
C LEU A 14 23.20 7.42 32.79
N GLU A 15 24.31 7.32 32.03
CA GLU A 15 25.28 8.40 31.84
C GLU A 15 24.67 9.65 31.19
N SER A 16 23.71 9.44 30.29
CA SER A 16 23.00 10.53 29.60
C SER A 16 21.91 11.19 30.45
N SER A 17 21.56 10.60 31.60
CA SER A 17 20.47 11.07 32.46
C SER A 17 20.92 12.24 33.34
N HIS A 18 20.09 13.28 33.42
CA HIS A 18 20.33 14.46 34.24
C HIS A 18 19.21 14.62 35.28
N PHE A 19 19.57 14.71 36.57
CA PHE A 19 18.62 14.73 37.69
C PHE A 19 17.60 13.58 37.68
N GLY A 20 18.04 12.38 37.32
CA GLY A 20 17.18 11.19 37.26
C GLY A 20 16.16 11.21 36.13
N LYS A 21 16.31 12.12 35.16
CA LYS A 21 15.49 12.20 33.96
C LYS A 21 16.35 12.05 32.71
N LEU A 22 15.86 11.24 31.78
CA LEU A 22 16.45 11.16 30.45
C LEU A 22 16.08 12.41 29.64
N PRO A 23 17.05 13.03 28.95
CA PRO A 23 16.76 14.12 28.04
C PRO A 23 15.92 13.62 26.85
N LEU A 24 15.22 14.55 26.19
CA LEU A 24 14.39 14.23 25.04
C LEU A 24 15.25 13.57 23.94
N CYS A 25 14.71 12.53 23.31
CA CYS A 25 15.38 11.73 22.28
C CYS A 25 16.60 10.90 22.73
N ALA A 26 16.97 10.86 24.02
CA ALA A 26 18.10 10.03 24.49
C ALA A 26 17.95 8.55 24.10
N ILE A 27 16.73 8.03 24.18
CA ILE A 27 16.40 6.65 23.78
C ILE A 27 16.59 6.43 22.28
N ASP A 28 16.14 7.39 21.46
CA ASP A 28 16.30 7.32 20.01
C ASP A 28 17.78 7.41 19.60
N GLN A 29 18.56 8.26 20.28
CA GLN A 29 20.00 8.40 20.09
C GLN A 29 20.74 7.12 20.47
N ALA A 30 20.48 6.56 21.64
CA ALA A 30 21.04 5.28 22.08
C ALA A 30 20.65 4.16 21.11
N ALA A 31 19.38 4.11 20.69
CA ALA A 31 18.93 3.11 19.72
C ALA A 31 19.64 3.23 18.37
N THR A 32 19.98 4.45 17.95
CA THR A 32 20.76 4.70 16.73
C THR A 32 22.23 4.27 16.92
N LEU A 33 22.85 4.64 18.04
CA LEU A 33 24.24 4.34 18.36
C LEU A 33 24.50 2.84 18.46
N PHE A 34 23.61 2.10 19.14
CA PHE A 34 23.72 0.65 19.31
C PHE A 34 23.11 -0.15 18.16
N GLY A 35 22.65 0.51 17.07
CA GLY A 35 22.03 -0.17 15.92
C GLY A 35 20.76 -0.95 16.28
N LEU A 36 20.09 -0.58 17.37
CA LEU A 36 18.83 -1.19 17.83
C LEU A 36 17.61 -0.66 17.08
N HIS A 37 17.78 0.41 16.30
CA HIS A 37 16.78 0.85 15.34
C HIS A 37 16.77 -0.11 14.13
N ARG A 38 15.60 -0.61 13.75
CA ARG A 38 15.47 -1.43 12.54
C ARG A 38 15.96 -0.66 11.32
N ASN A 39 16.85 -1.26 10.56
CA ASN A 39 17.45 -0.57 9.43
C ASN A 39 16.42 -0.45 8.29
N THR A 40 16.49 0.61 7.48
CA THR A 40 15.53 0.82 6.37
C THR A 40 15.50 -0.40 5.44
N HIS A 41 16.66 -0.99 5.17
CA HIS A 41 16.80 -2.20 4.37
C HIS A 41 16.11 -3.44 5.00
N GLU A 42 16.15 -3.60 6.32
CA GLU A 42 15.49 -4.71 7.02
C GLU A 42 13.97 -4.60 6.93
N ILE A 43 13.44 -3.38 7.04
CA ILE A 43 12.01 -3.13 6.86
C ILE A 43 11.59 -3.48 5.42
N GLU A 44 12.37 -3.05 4.42
CA GLU A 44 12.10 -3.36 3.01
C GLU A 44 12.14 -4.86 2.69
N THR A 45 13.15 -5.58 3.18
CA THR A 45 13.28 -7.02 2.98
C THR A 45 12.13 -7.78 3.64
N ALA A 46 11.76 -7.41 4.86
CA ALA A 46 10.65 -8.03 5.58
C ALA A 46 9.30 -7.76 4.88
N VAL A 47 9.07 -6.55 4.37
CA VAL A 47 7.88 -6.23 3.56
C VAL A 47 7.88 -7.02 2.24
N ARG A 48 9.03 -7.19 1.60
CA ARG A 48 9.17 -7.95 0.33
C ARG A 48 8.96 -9.47 0.52
N ALA A 49 9.18 -10.01 1.71
CA ALA A 49 8.91 -11.42 2.00
C ALA A 49 7.41 -11.75 2.12
N VAL A 50 6.57 -10.77 2.47
CA VAL A 50 5.12 -10.98 2.67
C VAL A 50 4.39 -11.11 1.33
N PRO A 51 3.46 -12.06 1.11
CA PRO A 51 2.67 -12.12 -0.14
C PRO A 51 1.89 -10.82 -0.43
N HIS A 52 1.77 -10.43 -1.70
CA HIS A 52 1.11 -9.18 -2.11
C HIS A 52 -0.30 -8.98 -1.53
N ILE A 53 -1.09 -10.05 -1.41
CA ILE A 53 -2.46 -10.00 -0.85
C ILE A 53 -2.49 -9.51 0.59
N LYS A 54 -1.41 -9.73 1.36
CA LYS A 54 -1.27 -9.29 2.76
C LYS A 54 -0.62 -7.90 2.89
N ARG A 55 -0.27 -7.24 1.77
CA ARG A 55 0.32 -5.89 1.75
C ARG A 55 -0.69 -4.77 1.48
N GLN A 56 -1.99 -5.08 1.40
CA GLN A 56 -3.01 -4.13 0.96
C GLN A 56 -3.19 -2.94 1.91
N THR A 57 -3.25 -3.22 3.22
CA THR A 57 -3.41 -2.18 4.24
C THR A 57 -2.24 -2.20 5.21
N LEU A 58 -1.86 -1.04 5.76
CA LEU A 58 -0.78 -0.99 6.74
C LEU A 58 -1.07 -1.81 8.01
N ARG A 59 -2.35 -2.04 8.33
CA ARG A 59 -2.77 -2.91 9.44
C ARG A 59 -2.50 -4.39 9.12
N SER A 60 -2.92 -4.86 7.93
CA SER A 60 -2.64 -6.25 7.50
C SER A 60 -1.15 -6.51 7.32
N LEU A 61 -0.42 -5.53 6.75
CA LEU A 61 1.03 -5.59 6.61
C LEU A 61 1.73 -5.66 7.98
N ALA A 62 1.33 -4.83 8.94
CA ALA A 62 1.87 -4.85 10.30
C ALA A 62 1.71 -6.23 10.96
N ALA A 63 0.53 -6.84 10.83
CA ALA A 63 0.26 -8.17 11.35
C ALA A 63 1.09 -9.25 10.65
N ALA A 64 1.34 -9.12 9.34
CA ALA A 64 2.10 -10.11 8.56
C ALA A 64 3.62 -10.02 8.78
N VAL A 65 4.18 -8.82 8.95
CA VAL A 65 5.62 -8.60 9.11
C VAL A 65 6.05 -8.58 10.59
N GLY A 66 5.10 -8.41 11.52
CA GLY A 66 5.42 -8.21 12.95
C GLY A 66 6.09 -6.86 13.23
N ILE A 67 5.83 -5.85 12.40
CA ILE A 67 6.31 -4.47 12.58
C ILE A 67 5.13 -3.61 13.00
N PRO A 68 5.26 -2.77 14.05
CA PRO A 68 4.21 -1.84 14.40
C PRO A 68 3.79 -0.96 13.22
N LYS A 69 2.47 -0.77 13.09
CA LYS A 69 1.88 0.06 12.03
C LYS A 69 2.47 1.48 12.00
N THR A 70 2.76 2.06 13.17
CA THR A 70 3.35 3.40 13.31
C THR A 70 4.75 3.49 12.70
N THR A 71 5.58 2.46 12.90
CA THR A 71 6.91 2.35 12.29
C THR A 71 6.81 2.24 10.77
N LEU A 72 5.89 1.42 10.25
CA LEU A 72 5.65 1.30 8.81
C LEU A 72 5.12 2.61 8.20
N LEU A 73 4.25 3.33 8.92
CA LEU A 73 3.75 4.66 8.51
C LEU A 73 4.89 5.68 8.41
N ARG A 74 5.72 5.77 9.45
CA ARG A 74 6.89 6.66 9.49
C ARG A 74 7.84 6.33 8.35
N HIS A 75 8.20 5.07 8.21
CA HIS A 75 9.07 4.62 7.12
C HIS A 75 8.50 4.91 5.74
N LYS A 76 7.18 4.70 5.52
CA LYS A 76 6.53 5.05 4.25
C LYS A 76 6.56 6.55 3.94
N ARG A 77 6.47 7.40 4.98
CA ARG A 77 6.56 8.86 4.85
C ARG A 77 7.99 9.29 4.50
N ASP A 78 8.97 8.73 5.21
CA ASP A 78 10.37 9.12 5.09
C ASP A 78 11.03 8.49 3.84
N HIS A 79 10.51 7.35 3.37
CA HIS A 79 10.97 6.61 2.19
C HIS A 79 9.79 6.21 1.28
N ALA A 80 9.67 6.85 0.10
CA ALA A 80 8.54 6.69 -0.82
C ALA A 80 8.49 5.34 -1.58
N LYS A 81 9.32 4.35 -1.23
CA LYS A 81 9.47 3.09 -1.97
C LYS A 81 8.28 2.14 -1.82
N PHE A 82 7.53 2.26 -0.72
CA PHE A 82 6.27 1.53 -0.47
C PHE A 82 5.04 2.23 -1.05
N SER A 83 5.13 2.68 -2.30
CA SER A 83 3.99 3.30 -2.97
C SER A 83 3.04 2.24 -3.56
N TYR A 84 1.76 2.56 -3.55
CA TYR A 84 0.74 1.76 -4.20
C TYR A 84 1.00 1.70 -5.70
N LYS A 85 0.99 0.48 -6.26
CA LYS A 85 1.01 0.27 -7.70
C LYS A 85 -0.37 -0.21 -8.11
N SER A 86 -1.06 0.56 -8.96
CA SER A 86 -2.28 0.10 -9.59
C SER A 86 -1.91 -0.91 -10.69
N ASN A 87 -2.53 -2.08 -10.66
CA ASN A 87 -2.34 -3.09 -11.68
C ASN A 87 -3.37 -2.87 -12.80
N TRP A 88 -3.19 -1.81 -13.58
CA TRP A 88 -4.05 -1.56 -14.75
C TRP A 88 -3.56 -2.43 -15.92
N LEU A 89 -4.23 -3.56 -16.13
CA LEU A 89 -3.97 -4.46 -17.25
C LEU A 89 -4.64 -3.99 -18.54
N ARG A 90 -5.73 -3.22 -18.45
CA ARG A 90 -6.48 -2.73 -19.61
C ARG A 90 -6.07 -1.31 -19.97
N PRO A 91 -6.01 -0.95 -21.27
CA PRO A 91 -5.87 0.43 -21.70
C PRO A 91 -6.92 1.33 -21.03
N ARG A 92 -6.53 2.55 -20.67
CA ARG A 92 -7.48 3.52 -20.11
C ARG A 92 -8.42 3.98 -21.22
N LEU A 93 -9.68 4.11 -20.87
CA LEU A 93 -10.70 4.60 -21.79
C LEU A 93 -10.42 6.07 -22.11
N THR A 94 -10.10 6.36 -23.37
CA THR A 94 -9.92 7.74 -23.82
C THR A 94 -11.29 8.40 -24.04
N PRO A 95 -11.38 9.75 -24.07
CA PRO A 95 -12.64 10.43 -24.40
C PRO A 95 -13.23 10.00 -25.74
N THR A 96 -12.37 9.71 -26.72
CA THR A 96 -12.80 9.17 -28.02
C THR A 96 -13.37 7.77 -27.87
N ASP A 97 -12.71 6.87 -27.11
CA ASP A 97 -13.24 5.52 -26.87
C ASP A 97 -14.56 5.55 -26.10
N MET A 98 -14.75 6.51 -25.18
CA MET A 98 -16.02 6.71 -24.49
C MET A 98 -17.14 7.01 -25.48
N ASN A 99 -16.92 7.96 -26.39
CA ASN A 99 -17.90 8.32 -27.41
C ASN A 99 -18.19 7.14 -28.34
N THR A 100 -17.16 6.45 -28.86
CA THR A 100 -17.35 5.29 -29.73
C THR A 100 -18.16 4.18 -29.05
N ARG A 101 -17.93 3.92 -27.77
CA ARG A 101 -18.72 2.93 -27.01
C ARG A 101 -20.16 3.38 -26.78
N LEU A 102 -20.38 4.68 -26.58
CA LEU A 102 -21.71 5.25 -26.42
C LEU A 102 -22.47 5.19 -27.75
N ASP A 103 -21.85 5.58 -28.86
CA ASP A 103 -22.41 5.50 -30.21
C ASP A 103 -22.78 4.05 -30.57
N PHE A 104 -21.88 3.12 -30.25
CA PHE A 104 -22.16 1.69 -30.40
C PHE A 104 -23.39 1.28 -29.60
N ALA A 105 -23.48 1.61 -28.30
CA ALA A 105 -24.63 1.28 -27.47
C ALA A 105 -25.93 1.92 -28.00
N MET A 106 -25.88 3.18 -28.45
CA MET A 106 -27.02 3.90 -29.02
C MET A 106 -27.53 3.23 -30.30
N SER A 107 -26.66 2.62 -31.10
CA SER A 107 -27.06 1.91 -32.32
C SER A 107 -28.01 0.73 -32.07
N PHE A 108 -28.01 0.18 -30.85
CA PHE A 108 -28.91 -0.90 -30.42
C PHE A 108 -30.21 -0.39 -29.80
N ILE A 109 -30.37 0.92 -29.61
CA ILE A 109 -31.61 1.48 -29.07
C ILE A 109 -32.66 1.58 -30.18
N ARG A 110 -33.90 1.24 -29.84
CA ARG A 110 -35.09 1.33 -30.70
C ARG A 110 -36.17 2.15 -30.01
N PRO A 111 -36.86 3.04 -30.73
CA PRO A 111 -38.00 3.77 -30.19
C PRO A 111 -39.16 2.79 -29.94
N GLY A 112 -39.79 2.93 -28.78
CA GLY A 112 -40.99 2.20 -28.37
C GLY A 112 -42.24 3.07 -28.48
N VAL A 113 -43.33 2.63 -27.83
CA VAL A 113 -44.57 3.40 -27.77
C VAL A 113 -44.37 4.63 -26.86
N GLY A 114 -44.58 5.83 -27.42
CA GLY A 114 -44.35 7.10 -26.73
C GLY A 114 -42.87 7.48 -26.66
N ASP A 115 -42.45 8.16 -25.58
CA ASP A 115 -41.06 8.59 -25.36
C ASP A 115 -40.16 7.47 -24.78
N ARG A 116 -40.58 6.21 -24.91
CA ARG A 116 -39.85 5.07 -24.35
C ARG A 116 -38.84 4.57 -25.36
N HIS A 117 -37.65 4.27 -24.87
CA HIS A 117 -36.56 3.70 -25.65
C HIS A 117 -36.20 2.34 -25.06
N SER A 118 -35.94 1.36 -25.92
CA SER A 118 -35.59 0.00 -25.50
C SER A 118 -34.43 -0.53 -26.32
N PHE A 119 -33.57 -1.36 -25.72
CA PHE A 119 -32.54 -2.06 -26.47
C PHE A 119 -33.18 -3.11 -27.38
N CYS A 120 -32.64 -3.26 -28.59
CA CYS A 120 -33.05 -4.33 -29.49
C CYS A 120 -32.73 -5.69 -28.84
N ASN A 121 -33.55 -6.69 -29.14
CA ASN A 121 -33.45 -8.03 -28.59
C ASN A 121 -32.21 -8.83 -29.06
N MET A 122 -31.47 -8.32 -30.06
CA MET A 122 -30.22 -8.88 -30.60
C MET A 122 -30.33 -10.36 -31.03
N TYR A 123 -31.53 -10.89 -31.29
CA TYR A 123 -31.72 -12.30 -31.65
C TYR A 123 -31.04 -12.70 -32.96
N ASN A 124 -30.66 -11.73 -33.78
CA ASN A 124 -29.95 -11.90 -35.04
C ASN A 124 -28.43 -11.68 -34.92
N ILE A 125 -27.88 -11.55 -33.71
CA ILE A 125 -26.46 -11.27 -33.48
C ILE A 125 -25.84 -12.43 -32.70
N VAL A 126 -24.74 -12.97 -33.22
CA VAL A 126 -23.93 -13.98 -32.54
C VAL A 126 -22.65 -13.31 -32.06
N HIS A 127 -22.38 -13.34 -30.75
CA HIS A 127 -21.13 -12.84 -30.17
C HIS A 127 -20.06 -13.91 -30.25
N VAL A 128 -19.04 -13.66 -31.06
CA VAL A 128 -17.84 -14.51 -31.18
C VAL A 128 -16.68 -13.77 -30.52
N ASP A 129 -16.02 -14.43 -29.57
CA ASP A 129 -14.83 -13.94 -28.89
C ASP A 129 -13.78 -15.05 -28.97
N GLU A 130 -12.61 -14.73 -29.51
CA GLU A 130 -11.50 -15.67 -29.61
C GLU A 130 -10.74 -15.66 -28.28
N LYS A 131 -10.42 -16.86 -27.77
CA LYS A 131 -9.62 -17.04 -26.55
C LYS A 131 -8.15 -17.23 -26.86
#